data_AF-A0A1I3R1B6-F1
#
_entry.id   AF-A0A1I3R1B6-F1
#
_cell.length_a   1.000
_cell.length_b   1.000
_cell.length_c   1.000
_cell.angle_alpha   90.00
_cell.angle_beta   90.00
_cell.angle_gamma   90.00
#
_symmetry.space_group_name_H-M   'P 1'
#
loop_
_entity.id
_entity.type
_entity.pdbx_description
1 polymer ?
#
loop_
_entity_poly.entity_id
_entity_poly.type
_entity_poly.pdbx_seq_one_letter_code
_entity_poly.pdbx_strand_id
1 'polypeptide(L)'
;MQSPEASTAVSPTQYLALANFADEVVGTLARLFAYVGTLVLFAILALAGLGQLPDLRDDQPTEKPGWAEASRSHPAFALSRLDSSEKTASYTILRHPEGGRRDVMRWAGDADRPADRPLAELEIYLEGNEFDVTQPATSGLAVQMRLAATTSLEQAGLIDTKFGPVALFKPTGTADGAPSCLGYLKRNEEPALQISGFTCQDDTMPARRAAVACTLNRLTLLTSGNEPKLAELFAHAELKRRSCAGTGSADWLLGAANAQLRGAL
;
A
#
# COMPACT_ATOMS: atom_id res chain seq x y z
N MET A 1 -6.53 -108.94 29.74
CA MET A 1 -5.70 -108.37 30.82
C MET A 1 -4.61 -107.51 30.20
N GLN A 2 -4.31 -106.38 30.85
CA GLN A 2 -3.22 -105.42 30.64
C GLN A 2 -3.24 -104.46 29.44
N SER A 3 -3.54 -103.20 29.80
CA SER A 3 -2.91 -101.97 29.30
C SER A 3 -1.38 -102.02 29.44
N PRO A 4 -0.64 -101.22 28.67
CA PRO A 4 0.02 -100.11 29.36
C PRO A 4 -0.12 -98.78 28.61
N GLU A 5 -0.48 -97.76 29.39
CA GLU A 5 -0.33 -96.35 29.09
C GLU A 5 1.16 -96.02 28.93
N ALA A 6 1.58 -95.59 27.74
CA ALA A 6 2.84 -94.86 27.58
C ALA A 6 2.55 -93.38 27.79
N SER A 7 2.53 -92.97 29.05
CA SER A 7 2.50 -91.56 29.44
C SER A 7 3.80 -90.91 28.96
N THR A 8 3.71 -90.06 27.94
CA THR A 8 4.83 -89.25 27.45
C THR A 8 5.15 -88.20 28.49
N ALA A 9 6.06 -88.52 29.41
CA ALA A 9 6.63 -87.59 30.35
C ALA A 9 7.39 -86.49 29.57
N VAL A 10 6.72 -85.36 29.32
CA VAL A 10 7.36 -84.13 28.87
C VAL A 10 8.36 -83.74 29.96
N SER A 11 9.63 -83.71 29.60
CA SER A 11 10.71 -83.45 30.54
C SER A 11 10.64 -82.00 31.04
N PRO A 12 10.81 -81.70 32.34
CA PRO A 12 10.67 -80.34 32.90
C PRO A 12 11.60 -79.31 32.24
N THR A 13 12.72 -79.77 31.67
CA THR A 13 13.66 -78.99 30.87
C THR A 13 13.08 -78.48 29.55
N GLN A 14 12.16 -79.21 28.92
CA GLN A 14 11.50 -78.80 27.67
C GLN A 14 10.51 -77.65 27.93
N TYR A 15 9.76 -77.72 29.05
CA TYR A 15 8.84 -76.66 29.45
C TYR A 15 9.57 -75.36 29.82
N LEU A 16 10.69 -75.46 30.54
CA LEU A 16 11.56 -74.33 30.87
C LEU A 16 12.20 -73.69 29.62
N ALA A 17 12.62 -74.49 28.65
CA ALA A 17 13.19 -73.97 27.40
C ALA A 17 12.12 -73.22 26.55
N LEU A 18 10.90 -73.74 26.49
CA LEU A 18 9.77 -73.05 25.83
C LEU A 18 9.36 -71.77 26.56
N ALA A 19 9.37 -71.77 27.89
CA ALA A 19 9.06 -70.58 28.68
C ALA A 19 10.13 -69.48 28.52
N ASN A 20 11.42 -69.84 28.51
CA ASN A 20 12.50 -68.90 28.25
C ASN A 20 12.45 -68.33 26.82
N PHE A 21 12.14 -69.17 25.83
CA PHE A 21 11.99 -68.70 24.45
C PHE A 21 10.78 -67.77 24.31
N ALA A 22 9.66 -68.09 24.96
CA ALA A 22 8.48 -67.22 24.97
C ALA A 22 8.78 -65.86 25.63
N ASP A 23 9.53 -65.83 26.74
CA ASP A 23 9.91 -64.59 27.42
C ASP A 23 10.85 -63.73 26.55
N GLU A 24 11.77 -64.36 25.82
CA GLU A 24 12.66 -63.67 24.89
C GLU A 24 11.91 -63.10 23.66
N VAL A 25 10.93 -63.85 23.13
CA VAL A 25 10.05 -63.38 22.04
C VAL A 25 9.16 -62.23 22.50
N VAL A 26 8.59 -62.31 23.71
CA VAL A 26 7.78 -61.23 24.28
C VAL A 26 8.65 -60.00 24.56
N GLY A 27 9.86 -60.18 25.09
CA GLY A 27 10.81 -59.10 25.34
C GLY A 27 11.27 -58.39 24.06
N THR A 28 11.52 -59.15 22.99
CA THR A 28 11.89 -58.58 21.68
C THR A 28 10.72 -57.85 21.02
N LEU A 29 9.50 -58.41 21.08
CA LEU A 29 8.28 -57.73 20.62
C LEU A 29 8.00 -56.44 21.38
N ALA A 30 8.10 -56.47 22.72
CA ALA A 30 7.88 -55.30 23.56
C ALA A 30 8.86 -54.17 23.23
N ARG A 31 10.15 -54.51 23.00
CA ARG A 31 11.15 -53.54 22.56
C ARG A 31 10.83 -52.98 21.17
N LEU A 32 10.39 -53.82 20.24
CA LEU A 32 10.03 -53.40 18.88
C LEU A 32 8.85 -52.42 18.90
N PHE A 33 7.81 -52.70 19.69
CA PHE A 33 6.69 -51.77 19.89
C PHE A 33 7.13 -50.45 20.53
N ALA A 34 8.02 -50.50 21.53
CA ALA A 34 8.57 -49.29 22.13
C ALA A 34 9.34 -48.44 21.11
N TYR A 35 10.19 -49.06 20.28
CA TYR A 35 10.93 -48.36 19.22
C TYR A 35 9.99 -47.72 18.20
N VAL A 36 9.02 -48.47 17.68
CA VAL A 36 8.04 -47.94 16.72
C VAL A 36 7.23 -46.80 17.35
N GLY A 37 6.78 -46.97 18.60
CA GLY A 37 6.07 -45.92 19.34
C GLY A 37 6.90 -44.64 19.49
N THR A 38 8.18 -44.76 19.83
CA THR A 38 9.07 -43.58 19.92
C THR A 38 9.28 -42.91 18.56
N LEU A 39 9.44 -43.67 17.47
CA LEU A 39 9.57 -43.11 16.13
C LEU A 39 8.31 -42.38 15.66
N VAL A 40 7.13 -42.94 15.95
CA VAL A 40 5.85 -42.29 15.66
C VAL A 40 5.71 -40.99 16.45
N LEU A 41 6.08 -41.00 17.74
CA LEU A 41 6.06 -39.80 18.56
C LEU A 41 7.00 -38.71 18.01
N PHE A 42 8.22 -39.08 17.63
CA PHE A 42 9.16 -38.15 16.98
C PHE A 42 8.61 -37.61 15.67
N ALA A 43 7.96 -38.44 14.85
CA ALA A 43 7.33 -37.99 13.60
C ALA A 43 6.19 -37.00 13.86
N ILE A 44 5.32 -37.26 14.85
CA ILE A 44 4.23 -36.35 15.23
C ILE A 44 4.80 -35.03 15.77
N LEU A 45 5.80 -35.07 16.64
CA LEU A 45 6.44 -33.88 17.18
C LEU A 45 7.16 -33.07 16.09
N ALA A 46 7.81 -33.74 15.14
CA ALA A 46 8.42 -33.09 13.98
C ALA A 46 7.36 -32.40 13.12
N LEU A 47 6.26 -33.09 12.78
CA LEU A 47 5.16 -32.51 12.01
C LEU A 47 4.51 -31.32 12.74
N ALA A 48 4.28 -31.43 14.04
CA ALA A 48 3.74 -30.35 14.86
C ALA A 48 4.71 -29.15 14.93
N GLY A 49 6.02 -29.41 15.03
CA GLY A 49 7.06 -28.39 14.99
C GLY A 49 7.17 -27.70 13.64
N LEU A 50 7.13 -28.45 12.54
CA LEU A 50 7.12 -27.89 11.18
C LEU A 50 5.88 -27.04 10.92
N GLY A 51 4.72 -27.41 11.47
CA GLY A 51 3.49 -26.60 11.39
C GLY A 51 3.53 -25.30 12.20
N GLN A 52 4.48 -25.14 13.12
CA GLN A 52 4.69 -23.91 13.90
C GLN A 52 5.82 -23.02 13.34
N LEU A 53 6.57 -23.49 12.34
CA LEU A 53 7.51 -22.64 11.64
C LEU A 53 6.71 -21.62 10.80
N PRO A 54 7.05 -20.32 10.84
CA PRO A 54 6.53 -19.39 9.85
C PRO A 54 6.87 -19.94 8.47
N ASP A 55 5.87 -19.96 7.58
CA ASP A 55 5.99 -20.53 6.25
C ASP A 55 7.13 -19.83 5.49
N LEU A 56 8.29 -20.50 5.39
CA LEU A 56 9.42 -20.05 4.58
C LEU A 56 9.27 -20.51 3.12
N ARG A 57 8.10 -21.03 2.76
CA ARG A 57 7.79 -21.57 1.45
C ARG A 57 7.22 -20.48 0.56
N ASP A 58 8.12 -19.60 0.13
CA ASP A 58 7.89 -18.60 -0.91
C ASP A 58 7.90 -19.25 -2.31
N ASP A 59 7.19 -20.39 -2.47
CA ASP A 59 6.99 -21.12 -3.72
C ASP A 59 5.54 -20.95 -4.23
N GLN A 60 4.87 -19.84 -3.90
CA GLN A 60 3.82 -19.32 -4.78
C GLN A 60 4.52 -18.59 -5.93
N PRO A 61 4.04 -18.67 -7.19
CA PRO A 61 4.54 -17.81 -8.25
C PRO A 61 4.42 -16.38 -7.73
N THR A 62 5.57 -15.73 -7.55
CA THR A 62 5.66 -14.39 -6.98
C THR A 62 4.79 -13.50 -7.86
N GLU A 63 3.62 -13.12 -7.35
CA GLU A 63 2.92 -11.94 -7.84
C GLU A 63 3.98 -10.85 -7.81
N LYS A 64 4.31 -10.31 -9.00
CA LYS A 64 5.42 -9.37 -9.17
C LYS A 64 5.47 -8.42 -7.97
N PRO A 65 6.60 -8.25 -7.27
CA PRO A 65 6.60 -7.45 -6.05
C PRO A 65 6.05 -6.06 -6.37
N GLY A 66 4.87 -5.77 -5.84
CA GLY A 66 4.20 -4.50 -6.03
C GLY A 66 4.94 -3.37 -5.30
N TRP A 67 4.29 -2.21 -5.23
CA TRP A 67 4.81 -1.05 -4.50
C TRP A 67 5.27 -1.41 -3.08
N ALA A 68 6.57 -1.22 -2.80
CA ALA A 68 7.17 -1.48 -1.50
C ALA A 68 7.57 -0.18 -0.80
N GLU A 69 7.31 -0.08 0.50
CA GLU A 69 7.72 1.08 1.28
C GLU A 69 9.25 1.13 1.44
N ALA A 70 9.83 2.26 1.05
CA ALA A 70 11.26 2.50 1.10
C ALA A 70 11.62 3.39 2.29
N SER A 71 11.50 2.85 3.51
CA SER A 71 11.70 3.57 4.78
C SER A 71 13.10 4.21 4.96
N ARG A 72 14.11 3.76 4.21
CA ARG A 72 15.47 4.33 4.21
C ARG A 72 15.70 5.42 3.15
N SER A 73 14.70 5.72 2.31
CA SER A 73 14.84 6.74 1.27
C SER A 73 14.67 8.15 1.86
N HIS A 74 15.37 9.12 1.27
CA HIS A 74 15.23 10.52 1.64
C HIS A 74 14.09 11.19 0.85
N PRO A 75 13.37 12.15 1.44
CA PRO A 75 12.36 12.95 0.75
C PRO A 75 12.94 13.69 -0.46
N ALA A 76 12.31 13.53 -1.62
CA ALA A 76 12.68 14.28 -2.83
C ALA A 76 11.90 15.59 -2.96
N PHE A 77 10.79 15.72 -2.24
CA PHE A 77 9.88 16.86 -2.34
C PHE A 77 9.49 17.37 -0.96
N ALA A 78 9.16 18.66 -0.89
CA ALA A 78 8.62 19.31 0.30
C ALA A 78 7.61 20.38 -0.08
N LEU A 79 6.71 20.74 0.84
CA LEU A 79 5.94 21.97 0.76
C LEU A 79 6.64 23.06 1.56
N SER A 80 6.83 24.24 0.95
CA SER A 80 7.28 25.43 1.68
C SER A 80 6.28 25.75 2.80
N ARG A 81 6.69 25.58 4.06
CA ARG A 81 5.85 25.69 5.26
C ARG A 81 5.13 27.04 5.31
N LEU A 82 3.82 26.99 5.50
CA LEU A 82 3.07 28.11 6.06
C LEU A 82 2.39 27.55 7.29
N ASP A 83 2.68 28.18 8.41
CA ASP A 83 2.04 27.97 9.69
C ASP A 83 2.41 26.68 10.44
N SER A 84 2.92 26.90 11.66
CA SER A 84 3.19 25.88 12.68
C SER A 84 1.94 25.11 13.14
N SER A 85 0.75 25.44 12.62
CA SER A 85 -0.53 24.79 12.92
C SER A 85 -0.97 23.76 11.87
N GLU A 86 -0.38 23.74 10.66
CA GLU A 86 -0.58 22.62 9.73
C GLU A 86 0.21 21.43 10.26
N LYS A 87 -0.49 20.52 10.94
CA LYS A 87 0.04 19.27 11.48
C LYS A 87 0.94 18.56 10.48
N THR A 88 1.98 17.91 11.03
CA THR A 88 2.95 17.06 10.36
C THR A 88 2.30 16.25 9.24
N ALA A 89 2.63 16.59 8.00
CA ALA A 89 2.33 15.73 6.88
C ALA A 89 3.11 14.42 7.07
N SER A 90 2.45 13.27 7.12
CA SER A 90 3.19 12.01 7.04
C SER A 90 3.76 11.89 5.64
N TYR A 91 5.04 11.57 5.51
CA TYR A 91 5.72 11.40 4.24
C TYR A 91 6.09 9.92 4.05
N THR A 92 5.51 9.28 3.05
CA THR A 92 5.77 7.87 2.72
C THR A 92 6.38 7.79 1.33
N ILE A 93 7.43 6.98 1.18
CA ILE A 93 8.09 6.73 -0.10
C ILE A 93 7.80 5.29 -0.48
N LEU A 94 7.25 5.08 -1.66
CA LEU A 94 7.06 3.76 -2.26
C LEU A 94 7.97 3.63 -3.48
N ARG A 95 8.57 2.47 -3.66
CA ARG A 95 9.33 2.13 -4.86
C ARG A 95 8.76 0.89 -5.52
N HIS A 96 8.77 0.92 -6.83
CA HIS A 96 8.44 -0.21 -7.67
C HIS A 96 9.74 -0.86 -8.19
N PRO A 97 9.85 -2.20 -8.24
CA PRO A 97 11.04 -2.86 -8.77
C PRO A 97 11.32 -2.52 -10.23
N GLU A 98 10.30 -2.14 -11.01
CA GLU A 98 10.43 -1.76 -12.42
C GLU A 98 10.88 -0.28 -12.62
N GLY A 99 11.17 0.45 -11.53
CA GLY A 99 11.80 1.77 -11.55
C GLY A 99 10.96 2.90 -10.97
N GLY A 100 9.66 2.69 -10.80
CA GLY A 100 8.74 3.70 -10.26
C GLY A 100 9.07 4.19 -8.87
N ARG A 101 8.78 5.47 -8.62
CA ARG A 101 8.83 6.06 -7.29
C ARG A 101 7.56 6.86 -7.03
N ARG A 102 6.94 6.64 -5.87
CA ARG A 102 5.82 7.44 -5.38
C ARG A 102 6.17 8.07 -4.05
N ASP A 103 6.03 9.38 -3.96
CA ASP A 103 6.18 10.14 -2.73
C ASP A 103 4.80 10.65 -2.31
N VAL A 104 4.33 10.21 -1.14
CA VAL A 104 2.97 10.49 -0.64
C VAL A 104 3.04 11.34 0.62
N MET A 105 2.41 12.51 0.59
CA MET A 105 2.22 13.42 1.71
C MET A 105 0.76 13.42 2.13
N ARG A 106 0.48 13.17 3.42
CA ARG A 106 -0.89 13.16 3.97
C ARG A 106 -1.01 14.13 5.13
N TRP A 107 -2.04 14.96 5.09
CA TRP A 107 -2.41 15.85 6.19
C TRP A 107 -3.62 15.30 6.93
N ALA A 108 -3.44 15.02 8.22
CA ALA A 108 -4.54 14.71 9.12
C ALA A 108 -5.22 16.01 9.58
N GLY A 109 -6.53 15.93 9.84
CA GLY A 109 -7.26 17.03 10.48
C GLY A 109 -6.99 17.13 11.99
N ASP A 110 -7.95 17.70 12.72
CA ASP A 110 -7.90 17.79 14.18
C ASP A 110 -7.59 16.45 14.85
N ALA A 111 -7.02 16.50 16.06
CA ALA A 111 -6.48 15.33 16.77
C ALA A 111 -7.49 14.20 16.99
N ASP A 112 -8.78 14.54 16.95
CA ASP A 112 -9.87 13.60 17.15
C ASP A 112 -10.28 12.83 15.88
N ARG A 113 -9.71 13.16 14.70
CA ARG A 113 -9.99 12.42 13.47
C ARG A 113 -9.07 11.20 13.33
N PRO A 114 -9.60 10.00 13.02
CA PRO A 114 -8.77 8.83 12.79
C PRO A 114 -7.83 9.06 11.60
N ALA A 115 -6.59 8.57 11.72
CA ALA A 115 -5.55 8.69 10.69
C ALA A 115 -5.96 8.12 9.32
N ASP A 116 -6.97 7.24 9.30
CA ASP A 116 -7.52 6.64 8.09
C ASP A 116 -8.41 7.59 7.25
N ARG A 117 -8.70 8.80 7.75
CA ARG A 117 -9.41 9.85 7.01
C ARG A 117 -8.58 11.14 6.95
N PRO A 118 -7.54 11.18 6.09
CA PRO A 118 -6.78 12.40 5.88
C PRO A 118 -7.66 13.50 5.26
N LEU A 119 -7.40 14.75 5.64
CA LEU A 119 -8.06 15.93 5.09
C LEU A 119 -7.56 16.28 3.69
N ALA A 120 -6.29 16.00 3.43
CA ALA A 120 -5.68 16.21 2.14
C ALA A 120 -4.58 15.18 1.92
N GLU A 121 -4.34 14.87 0.66
CA GLU A 121 -3.25 14.04 0.21
C GLU A 121 -2.63 14.64 -1.06
N LEU A 122 -1.31 14.48 -1.19
CA LEU A 122 -0.53 14.79 -2.37
C LEU A 122 0.38 13.59 -2.67
N GLU A 123 0.21 13.01 -3.83
CA GLU A 123 1.07 11.95 -4.37
C GLU A 123 1.85 12.50 -5.56
N ILE A 124 3.14 12.21 -5.58
CA ILE A 124 4.04 12.53 -6.69
C ILE A 124 4.60 11.20 -7.18
N TYR A 125 4.15 10.80 -8.36
CA TYR A 125 4.53 9.57 -9.01
C TYR A 125 5.49 9.85 -10.17
N LEU A 126 6.70 9.33 -10.05
CA LEU A 126 7.67 9.24 -11.14
C LEU A 126 7.47 7.87 -11.81
N GLU A 127 7.08 7.91 -13.08
CA GLU A 127 6.74 6.74 -13.89
C GLU A 127 7.99 5.89 -14.13
N GLY A 128 7.95 4.61 -13.76
CA GLY A 128 8.94 3.61 -14.15
C GLY A 128 8.48 2.75 -15.32
N ASN A 129 9.13 1.60 -15.54
CA ASN A 129 8.73 0.68 -16.60
C ASN A 129 7.39 -0.03 -16.31
N GLU A 130 6.89 0.06 -15.08
CA GLU A 130 5.55 -0.42 -14.72
C GLU A 130 4.41 0.45 -15.25
N PHE A 131 4.74 1.62 -15.79
CA PHE A 131 3.73 2.56 -16.24
C PHE A 131 2.96 2.03 -17.45
N ASP A 132 1.65 1.84 -17.28
CA ASP A 132 0.74 1.44 -18.35
C ASP A 132 0.11 2.68 -19.00
N VAL A 133 0.64 3.05 -20.18
CA VAL A 133 0.13 4.17 -21.01
C VAL A 133 -1.32 4.01 -21.44
N THR A 134 -1.86 2.79 -21.40
CA THR A 134 -3.25 2.53 -21.80
C THR A 134 -4.25 2.84 -20.67
N GLN A 135 -3.78 2.89 -19.42
CA GLN A 135 -4.63 3.25 -18.30
C GLN A 135 -4.88 4.76 -18.25
N PRO A 136 -6.13 5.19 -18.02
CA PRO A 136 -6.43 6.59 -17.79
C PRO A 136 -5.60 7.12 -16.61
N ALA A 137 -5.06 8.33 -16.73
CA ALA A 137 -4.29 8.94 -15.63
C ALA A 137 -5.13 9.19 -14.36
N THR A 138 -6.46 9.19 -14.48
CA THR A 138 -7.41 9.26 -13.36
C THR A 138 -7.65 7.91 -12.69
N SER A 139 -7.10 6.81 -13.23
CA SER A 139 -7.16 5.50 -12.61
C SER A 139 -6.56 5.56 -11.20
N GLY A 140 -7.26 4.97 -10.23
CA GLY A 140 -6.86 5.02 -8.84
C GLY A 140 -7.17 6.32 -8.09
N LEU A 141 -7.53 7.44 -8.76
CA LEU A 141 -7.81 8.71 -8.07
C LEU A 141 -9.00 8.59 -7.10
N ALA A 142 -10.04 7.82 -7.44
CA ALA A 142 -11.16 7.58 -6.53
C ALA A 142 -10.73 6.81 -5.27
N VAL A 143 -9.88 5.80 -5.43
CA VAL A 143 -9.30 5.03 -4.32
C VAL A 143 -8.41 5.94 -3.46
N GLN A 144 -7.60 6.79 -4.11
CA GLN A 144 -6.79 7.80 -3.44
C GLN A 144 -7.65 8.71 -2.56
N MET A 145 -8.79 9.17 -3.08
CA MET A 145 -9.81 9.97 -2.39
C MET A 145 -10.60 9.21 -1.29
N ARG A 146 -10.23 7.95 -0.99
CA ARG A 146 -10.93 7.06 -0.04
C ARG A 146 -12.38 6.78 -0.44
N LEU A 147 -12.63 6.71 -1.74
CA LEU A 147 -13.91 6.31 -2.34
C LEU A 147 -13.79 4.89 -2.87
N ALA A 148 -14.94 4.28 -3.20
CA ALA A 148 -14.94 2.99 -3.86
C ALA A 148 -14.27 3.10 -5.24
N ALA A 149 -13.55 2.06 -5.67
CA ALA A 149 -12.91 2.03 -6.99
C ALA A 149 -13.91 2.19 -8.15
N THR A 150 -15.19 1.89 -7.91
CA THR A 150 -16.30 2.06 -8.87
C THR A 150 -16.90 3.47 -8.86
N THR A 151 -16.50 4.34 -7.92
CA THR A 151 -16.98 5.71 -7.85
C THR A 151 -16.49 6.49 -9.06
N SER A 152 -17.44 7.02 -9.83
CA SER A 152 -17.13 7.84 -11.00
C SER A 152 -16.72 9.25 -10.56
N LEU A 153 -15.76 9.82 -11.29
CA LEU A 153 -15.27 11.18 -11.07
C LEU A 153 -15.66 12.04 -12.27
N GLU A 154 -16.26 13.20 -12.01
CA GLU A 154 -16.57 14.22 -13.02
C GLU A 154 -15.53 15.33 -12.96
N GLN A 155 -15.10 15.81 -14.13
CA GLN A 155 -14.17 16.93 -14.21
C GLN A 155 -14.83 18.22 -13.70
N ALA A 156 -14.27 18.80 -12.65
CA ALA A 156 -14.74 20.02 -11.96
C ALA A 156 -14.03 21.29 -12.46
N GLY A 157 -13.45 21.25 -13.67
CA GLY A 157 -12.75 22.35 -14.31
C GLY A 157 -11.22 22.27 -14.20
N LEU A 158 -10.56 23.37 -14.54
CA LEU A 158 -9.11 23.54 -14.50
C LEU A 158 -8.73 24.64 -13.51
N ILE A 159 -7.53 24.55 -12.93
CA ILE A 159 -6.90 25.62 -12.16
C ILE A 159 -5.50 25.89 -12.68
N ASP A 160 -5.08 27.15 -12.63
CA ASP A 160 -3.72 27.54 -12.98
C ASP A 160 -2.79 27.37 -11.80
N THR A 161 -1.67 26.68 -12.03
CA THR A 161 -0.61 26.48 -11.05
C THR A 161 0.74 26.78 -11.70
N LYS A 162 1.80 26.78 -10.90
CA LYS A 162 3.16 26.93 -11.40
C LYS A 162 3.59 25.83 -12.38
N PHE A 163 2.94 24.66 -12.32
CA PHE A 163 3.12 23.55 -13.25
C PHE A 163 2.21 23.64 -14.49
N GLY A 164 1.51 24.77 -14.66
CA GLY A 164 0.51 24.98 -15.69
C GLY A 164 -0.90 24.56 -15.24
N PRO A 165 -1.84 24.36 -16.18
CA PRO A 165 -3.20 23.98 -15.86
C PRO A 165 -3.25 22.57 -15.26
N VAL A 166 -4.05 22.42 -14.21
CA VAL A 166 -4.29 21.17 -13.47
C VAL A 166 -5.78 20.85 -13.48
N ALA A 167 -6.12 19.60 -13.80
CA ALA A 167 -7.50 19.13 -13.85
C ALA A 167 -8.02 18.82 -12.45
N LEU A 168 -9.24 19.25 -12.18
CA LEU A 168 -9.95 19.00 -10.94
C LEU A 168 -11.05 17.97 -11.14
N PHE A 169 -11.33 17.18 -10.11
CA PHE A 169 -12.28 16.09 -10.14
C PHE A 169 -13.15 16.10 -8.88
N LYS A 170 -14.46 15.96 -9.07
CA LYS A 170 -15.41 15.77 -7.98
C LYS A 170 -16.06 14.38 -8.10
N PRO A 171 -16.35 13.69 -7.00
CA PRO A 171 -17.09 12.43 -7.04
C PRO A 171 -18.53 12.65 -7.51
N THR A 172 -19.06 11.76 -8.34
CA THR A 172 -20.48 11.75 -8.70
C THR A 172 -21.24 10.71 -7.87
N GLY A 173 -22.54 10.94 -7.67
CA GLY A 173 -23.41 9.99 -6.97
C GLY A 173 -23.11 9.79 -5.48
N THR A 174 -22.43 10.74 -4.84
CA THR A 174 -22.25 10.73 -3.38
C THR A 174 -23.55 11.13 -2.69
N ALA A 175 -23.90 10.45 -1.60
CA ALA A 175 -25.08 10.77 -0.80
C ALA A 175 -24.95 12.19 -0.20
N ASP A 176 -26.07 12.91 -0.10
CA ASP A 176 -26.15 14.22 0.55
C ASP A 176 -25.51 14.16 1.96
N GLY A 177 -24.53 15.04 2.20
CA GLY A 177 -23.82 15.13 3.48
C GLY A 177 -22.44 14.47 3.54
N ALA A 178 -21.97 13.81 2.48
CA ALA A 178 -20.57 13.38 2.40
C ALA A 178 -19.63 14.60 2.23
N PRO A 179 -18.48 14.67 2.93
CA PRO A 179 -17.50 15.74 2.72
C PRO A 179 -17.07 15.71 1.27
N SER A 180 -17.35 16.80 0.54
CA SER A 180 -17.07 16.87 -0.89
C SER A 180 -15.57 17.09 -1.09
N CYS A 181 -14.79 16.03 -1.16
CA CYS A 181 -13.38 16.12 -1.48
C CYS A 181 -13.21 16.54 -2.94
N LEU A 182 -12.27 17.44 -3.20
CA LEU A 182 -11.87 17.86 -4.54
C LEU A 182 -10.55 17.16 -4.89
N GLY A 183 -10.60 16.24 -5.84
CA GLY A 183 -9.42 15.59 -6.41
C GLY A 183 -8.75 16.49 -7.44
N TYR A 184 -7.46 16.29 -7.65
CA TYR A 184 -6.70 16.96 -8.71
C TYR A 184 -5.66 16.02 -9.31
N LEU A 185 -5.34 16.27 -10.58
CA LEU A 185 -4.38 15.47 -11.34
C LEU A 185 -3.67 16.36 -12.36
N LYS A 186 -2.35 16.24 -12.39
CA LYS A 186 -1.47 16.81 -13.39
C LYS A 186 -0.51 15.74 -13.85
N ARG A 187 -0.50 15.46 -15.16
CA ARG A 187 0.50 14.60 -15.79
C ARG A 187 1.42 15.43 -16.68
N ASN A 188 2.69 15.06 -16.67
CA ASN A 188 3.75 15.59 -17.49
C ASN A 188 4.40 14.40 -18.20
N GLU A 189 4.64 14.53 -19.51
CA GLU A 189 5.27 13.50 -20.32
C GLU A 189 6.80 13.57 -20.23
N GLU A 190 7.33 14.80 -20.14
CA GLU A 190 8.77 15.05 -19.97
C GLU A 190 8.99 16.04 -18.81
N PRO A 191 9.52 15.59 -17.65
CA PRO A 191 9.72 14.20 -17.23
C PRO A 191 8.39 13.43 -17.10
N ALA A 192 8.47 12.09 -17.11
CA ALA A 192 7.33 11.20 -16.89
C ALA A 192 6.90 11.25 -15.41
N LEU A 193 6.10 12.28 -15.10
CA LEU A 193 5.73 12.68 -13.75
C LEU A 193 4.22 12.90 -13.68
N GLN A 194 3.60 12.30 -12.67
CA GLN A 194 2.22 12.53 -12.31
C GLN A 194 2.14 13.11 -10.89
N ILE A 195 1.42 14.22 -10.75
CA ILE A 195 1.10 14.87 -9.48
C ILE A 195 -0.41 14.71 -9.28
N SER A 196 -0.82 13.96 -8.27
CA SER A 196 -2.24 13.74 -7.96
C SER A 196 -2.51 13.94 -6.48
N GLY A 197 -3.77 14.09 -6.12
CA GLY A 197 -4.15 14.20 -4.73
C GLY A 197 -5.58 14.70 -4.56
N PHE A 198 -5.92 15.03 -3.33
CA PHE A 198 -7.22 15.60 -3.01
C PHE A 198 -7.16 16.52 -1.80
N THR A 199 -8.19 17.36 -1.68
CA THR A 199 -8.46 18.12 -0.46
C THR A 199 -9.94 18.07 -0.12
N CYS A 200 -10.23 17.74 1.13
CA CYS A 200 -11.54 17.85 1.76
C CYS A 200 -11.58 19.02 2.76
N GLN A 201 -10.56 19.89 2.74
CA GLN A 201 -10.49 21.08 3.57
C GLN A 201 -11.49 22.12 3.04
N ASP A 202 -12.19 22.79 3.94
CA ASP A 202 -13.20 23.82 3.67
C ASP A 202 -14.46 23.34 2.93
N ASP A 203 -15.59 23.94 3.31
CA ASP A 203 -16.90 23.53 2.78
C ASP A 203 -17.19 24.09 1.39
N THR A 204 -16.50 25.16 0.97
CA THR A 204 -16.76 25.83 -0.31
C THR A 204 -15.84 25.35 -1.43
N MET A 205 -16.39 25.18 -2.64
CA MET A 205 -15.62 24.83 -3.83
C MET A 205 -14.49 25.84 -4.15
N PRO A 206 -14.71 27.17 -4.08
CA PRO A 206 -13.63 28.15 -4.31
C PRO A 206 -12.47 28.02 -3.32
N ALA A 207 -12.75 27.78 -2.03
CA ALA A 207 -11.72 27.58 -1.02
C ALA A 207 -10.88 26.32 -1.32
N ARG A 208 -11.53 25.20 -1.65
CA ARG A 208 -10.85 23.98 -2.08
C ARG A 208 -9.95 24.19 -3.29
N ARG A 209 -10.43 24.92 -4.31
CA ARG A 209 -9.61 25.26 -5.50
C ARG A 209 -8.38 26.10 -5.14
N ALA A 210 -8.54 27.08 -4.25
CA ALA A 210 -7.44 27.90 -3.76
C ALA A 210 -6.44 27.09 -2.94
N ALA A 211 -6.90 26.18 -2.09
CA ALA A 211 -6.06 25.26 -1.33
C ALA A 211 -5.22 24.36 -2.26
N VAL A 212 -5.83 23.73 -3.28
CA VAL A 212 -5.09 22.93 -4.27
C VAL A 212 -4.03 23.78 -4.99
N ALA A 213 -4.42 24.94 -5.51
CA ALA A 213 -3.50 25.82 -6.21
C ALA A 213 -2.32 26.25 -5.31
N CYS A 214 -2.61 26.51 -4.03
CA CYS A 214 -1.59 26.89 -3.07
C CYS A 214 -0.61 25.74 -2.78
N THR A 215 -1.13 24.55 -2.46
CA THR A 215 -0.32 23.35 -2.23
C THR A 215 0.64 23.11 -3.39
N LEU A 216 0.12 23.14 -4.63
CA LEU A 216 0.94 22.93 -5.82
C LEU A 216 1.95 24.06 -6.05
N ASN A 217 1.59 25.33 -5.82
CA ASN A 217 2.53 26.44 -5.95
C ASN A 217 3.66 26.38 -4.92
N ARG A 218 3.45 25.77 -3.75
CA ARG A 218 4.45 25.62 -2.69
C ARG A 218 5.30 24.36 -2.78
N LEU A 219 4.98 23.46 -3.71
CA LEU A 219 5.70 22.20 -3.89
C LEU A 219 7.12 22.40 -4.42
N THR A 220 8.12 22.21 -3.59
CA THR A 220 9.54 22.38 -3.93
C THR A 220 10.22 21.02 -4.10
N LEU A 221 11.11 20.93 -5.08
CA LEU A 221 12.03 19.82 -5.25
C LEU A 221 13.24 20.00 -4.33
N LEU A 222 13.50 19.00 -3.48
CA LEU A 222 14.67 18.95 -2.60
C LEU A 222 15.86 18.27 -3.29
N THR A 223 15.60 17.19 -4.03
CA THR A 223 16.62 16.47 -4.80
C THR A 223 15.99 15.85 -6.04
N SER A 224 16.65 16.02 -7.18
CA SER A 224 16.25 15.40 -8.46
C SER A 224 16.85 14.01 -8.65
N GLY A 225 17.73 13.54 -7.76
CA GLY A 225 18.51 12.33 -8.00
C GLY A 225 19.25 12.40 -9.34
N ASN A 226 19.03 11.40 -10.20
CA ASN A 226 19.63 11.33 -11.54
C ASN A 226 18.68 11.82 -12.66
N GLU A 227 17.64 12.58 -12.33
CA GLU A 227 16.61 13.04 -13.28
C GLU A 227 16.77 14.54 -13.62
N PRO A 228 17.57 14.92 -14.63
CA PRO A 228 17.82 16.33 -14.94
C PRO A 228 16.56 17.04 -15.45
N LYS A 229 15.69 16.35 -16.21
CA LYS A 229 14.42 16.90 -16.70
C LYS A 229 13.47 17.25 -15.54
N LEU A 230 13.54 16.50 -14.43
CA LEU A 230 12.78 16.81 -13.22
C LEU A 230 13.27 18.11 -12.57
N ALA A 231 14.59 18.28 -12.46
CA ALA A 231 15.17 19.53 -11.97
C ALA A 231 14.78 20.72 -12.85
N GLU A 232 14.84 20.55 -14.17
CA GLU A 232 14.46 21.56 -15.15
C GLU A 232 12.99 21.95 -15.06
N LEU A 233 12.07 20.97 -14.97
CA LEU A 233 10.64 21.23 -14.83
C LEU A 233 10.35 22.05 -13.57
N PHE A 234 10.96 21.71 -12.45
CA PHE A 234 10.77 22.44 -11.19
C PHE A 234 11.40 23.84 -11.25
N ALA A 235 12.57 24.00 -11.86
CA ALA A 235 13.20 25.30 -12.05
C ALA A 235 12.31 26.25 -12.87
N HIS A 236 11.75 25.77 -13.99
CA HIS A 236 10.81 26.55 -14.80
C HIS A 236 9.50 26.83 -14.07
N ALA A 237 9.01 25.88 -13.27
CA ALA A 237 7.82 26.06 -12.46
C ALA A 237 8.03 27.14 -11.38
N GLU A 238 9.18 27.18 -10.70
CA GLU A 238 9.45 28.21 -9.69
C GLU A 238 9.39 29.64 -10.25
N LEU A 239 9.75 29.86 -11.52
CA LEU A 239 9.59 31.16 -12.18
C LEU A 239 8.13 31.62 -12.27
N LYS A 240 7.18 30.68 -12.26
CA LYS A 240 5.73 30.92 -12.32
C LYS A 240 5.06 30.84 -10.95
N ARG A 241 5.84 30.68 -9.87
CA ARG A 241 5.30 30.55 -8.52
C ARG A 241 4.57 31.82 -8.11
N ARG A 242 3.29 31.67 -7.78
CA ARG A 242 2.46 32.74 -7.22
C ARG A 242 2.43 32.63 -5.70
N SER A 243 2.33 33.77 -5.03
CA SER A 243 2.10 33.79 -3.58
C SER A 243 0.72 33.22 -3.27
N CYS A 244 0.65 32.38 -2.23
CA CYS A 244 -0.62 32.04 -1.61
C CYS A 244 -0.99 33.15 -0.62
N ALA A 245 -1.36 34.32 -1.11
CA ALA A 245 -1.99 35.31 -0.25
C ALA A 245 -3.38 34.79 0.13
N GLY A 246 -3.66 34.73 1.42
CA GLY A 246 -4.97 34.35 1.94
C GLY A 246 -6.07 35.18 1.29
N THR A 247 -7.14 34.52 0.87
CA THR A 247 -8.47 35.05 0.55
C THR A 247 -8.60 36.57 0.71
N GLY A 248 -8.39 37.29 -0.40
CA GLY A 248 -8.67 38.72 -0.47
C GLY A 248 -8.18 39.31 -1.78
N SER A 249 -9.13 39.62 -2.68
CA SER A 249 -8.97 40.50 -3.85
C SER A 249 -8.58 39.86 -5.19
N ALA A 250 -9.62 39.59 -5.99
CA ALA A 250 -9.76 40.11 -7.36
C ALA A 250 -9.05 39.46 -8.56
N ASP A 251 -9.14 38.13 -8.76
CA ASP A 251 -8.82 37.57 -10.10
C ASP A 251 -9.66 36.35 -10.55
N TRP A 252 -10.65 35.91 -9.76
CA TRP A 252 -11.49 34.77 -10.16
C TRP A 252 -12.53 35.12 -11.24
N LEU A 253 -12.89 36.41 -11.37
CA LEU A 253 -13.77 36.92 -12.44
C LEU A 253 -13.03 37.08 -13.78
N LEU A 254 -11.70 37.17 -13.75
CA LEU A 254 -10.86 37.47 -14.91
C LEU A 254 -10.07 36.26 -15.42
N GLY A 255 -9.93 35.20 -14.62
CA GLY A 255 -9.29 33.94 -15.02
C GLY A 255 -9.88 33.33 -16.30
N ALA A 256 -8.99 32.89 -17.20
CA ALA A 256 -9.32 32.38 -18.53
C ALA A 256 -10.32 31.19 -18.53
N ALA A 257 -10.44 30.48 -17.41
CA ALA A 257 -11.37 29.36 -17.23
C ALA A 257 -12.87 29.76 -17.13
N ASN A 258 -13.20 31.06 -16.99
CA ASN A 258 -14.57 31.54 -16.81
C ASN A 258 -15.08 32.40 -17.99
N ALA A 259 -14.39 32.39 -19.14
CA ALA A 259 -14.81 33.17 -20.32
C ALA A 259 -16.25 32.84 -20.77
N GLN A 260 -16.72 31.61 -20.52
CA GLN A 260 -18.04 31.11 -20.90
C GLN A 260 -19.19 31.69 -20.06
N LEU A 261 -18.89 32.38 -18.95
CA LEU A 261 -19.88 33.08 -18.11
C LEU A 261 -20.04 34.56 -18.49
N ARG A 262 -19.24 35.05 -19.45
CA ARG A 262 -19.38 36.39 -20.02
C ARG A 262 -20.40 36.29 -21.13
N GLY A 263 -21.68 36.52 -20.80
CA GLY A 263 -22.74 36.60 -21.80
C GLY A 263 -22.31 37.51 -22.96
N ALA A 264 -22.61 37.10 -24.19
CA ALA A 264 -22.35 37.90 -25.38
C ALA A 264 -23.08 39.26 -25.22
N LEU A 265 -22.31 40.35 -25.28
CA LEU A 265 -22.84 41.70 -25.46
C LEU A 265 -23.21 41.91 -26.93
#